data_AF-A0A845ZJ89-F1
#
_entry.id   AF-A0A845ZJ89-F1
#
_cell.length_a   1.000
_cell.length_b   1.000
_cell.length_c   1.000
_cell.angle_alpha   90.00
_cell.angle_beta   90.00
_cell.angle_gamma   90.00
#
_symmetry.space_group_name_H-M   'P 1'
#
loop_
_entity.id
_entity.type
_entity.pdbx_description
1 polymer ?
#
loop_
_entity_poly.entity_id
_entity_poly.type
_entity_poly.pdbx_seq_one_letter_code
_entity_poly.pdbx_strand_id
1 'polypeptide(L)'
;MNCVEKSPLSSSSQKVQVQSWQTSDKGIEVDLVYKVTNNLDRVSLPWMWLRDHCQCSECFTSSAQREFDVFIGWERFSWEDVLVDTDTAGLIIQWQDNHKSYFSYDWLWRMLNLENSVAVDERKYWSNDLPSLDYRSVIDTDIGLRHLVEHLTQVGVCKVIGAKASKAEAAQLMHRIAYLRQSSLGDIVEIKPSSNSDYDETHLHTDGAFNYDPPV
;
A
#
# COMPACT_ATOMS: atom_id res chain seq x y z
N MET A 1 -12.03 13.58 29.95
CA MET A 1 -12.06 13.15 28.53
C MET A 1 -10.70 13.44 27.97
N ASN A 2 -9.87 12.42 27.80
CA ASN A 2 -8.46 12.56 27.44
C ASN A 2 -8.34 12.73 25.93
N CYS A 3 -7.95 13.92 25.47
CA CYS A 3 -7.42 14.13 24.13
C CYS A 3 -6.09 13.39 24.05
N VAL A 4 -6.00 12.41 23.16
CA VAL A 4 -4.71 11.87 22.72
C VAL A 4 -4.11 12.92 21.80
N GLU A 5 -3.23 13.76 22.34
CA GLU A 5 -2.32 14.58 21.55
C GLU A 5 -1.47 13.63 20.71
N LYS A 6 -1.65 13.67 19.38
CA LYS A 6 -0.65 13.13 18.47
C LYS A 6 0.58 14.00 18.63
N SER A 7 1.65 13.43 19.18
CA SER A 7 2.97 14.04 19.26
C SER A 7 3.35 14.67 17.92
N PRO A 8 3.94 15.87 17.90
CA PRO A 8 4.44 16.46 16.67
C PRO A 8 5.51 15.51 16.13
N LEU A 9 5.29 15.00 14.92
CA LEU A 9 6.34 14.33 14.15
C LEU A 9 7.55 15.26 14.17
N SER A 10 8.63 14.77 14.80
CA SER A 10 9.93 15.41 14.90
C SER A 10 10.29 16.05 13.56
N SER A 11 10.75 17.30 13.59
CA SER A 11 11.21 18.09 12.44
C SER A 11 11.91 17.23 11.39
N SER A 12 11.17 16.78 10.39
CA SER A 12 11.74 16.04 9.27
C SER A 12 12.45 17.07 8.41
N SER A 13 13.74 16.87 8.18
CA SER A 13 14.47 17.62 7.16
C SER A 13 13.76 17.39 5.83
N GLN A 14 12.94 18.34 5.42
CA GLN A 14 12.09 18.29 4.24
C GLN A 14 12.88 17.76 3.05
N LYS A 15 12.51 16.59 2.52
CA LYS A 15 13.29 15.85 1.51
C LYS A 15 13.21 16.45 0.12
N VAL A 16 12.25 17.36 -0.10
CA VAL A 16 11.92 17.97 -1.39
C VAL A 16 11.89 19.49 -1.23
N GLN A 17 12.47 20.22 -2.18
CA GLN A 17 12.40 21.67 -2.28
C GLN A 17 11.84 22.08 -3.64
N VAL A 18 11.07 23.16 -3.68
CA VAL A 18 10.65 23.77 -4.95
C VAL A 18 11.71 24.76 -5.39
N GLN A 19 12.22 24.57 -6.60
CA GLN A 19 13.16 25.50 -7.22
C GLN A 19 12.43 26.58 -8.03
N SER A 20 11.42 26.18 -8.78
CA SER A 20 10.61 27.08 -9.61
C SER A 20 9.24 26.46 -9.88
N TRP A 21 8.27 27.28 -10.30
CA TRP A 21 6.97 26.80 -10.74
C TRP A 21 6.33 27.78 -11.73
N GLN A 22 5.43 27.25 -12.55
CA GLN A 22 4.64 28.03 -13.49
C GLN A 22 3.25 27.39 -13.67
N THR A 23 2.22 28.21 -13.82
CA THR A 23 0.86 27.75 -14.07
C THR A 23 0.50 27.87 -15.55
N SER A 24 -0.36 26.98 -16.01
CA SER A 24 -0.97 26.97 -17.34
C SER A 24 -2.47 26.71 -17.25
N ASP A 25 -3.18 26.77 -18.38
CA ASP A 25 -4.58 26.36 -18.50
C ASP A 25 -4.84 24.91 -18.05
N LYS A 26 -3.82 24.05 -18.10
CA LYS A 26 -3.94 22.60 -17.84
C LYS A 26 -3.51 22.17 -16.45
N GLY A 27 -2.59 22.91 -15.82
CA GLY A 27 -1.98 22.50 -14.56
C GLY A 27 -0.89 23.45 -14.09
N ILE A 28 -0.21 23.01 -13.03
CA ILE A 28 1.03 23.60 -12.56
C ILE A 28 2.22 22.72 -12.94
N GLU A 29 3.24 23.34 -13.51
CA GLU A 29 4.56 22.75 -13.64
C GLU A 29 5.38 23.16 -12.42
N VAL A 30 5.94 22.18 -11.70
CA VAL A 30 6.79 22.43 -10.53
C VAL A 30 8.14 21.77 -10.76
N ASP A 31 9.20 22.55 -10.59
CA ASP A 31 10.57 22.08 -10.55
C ASP A 31 10.90 21.65 -9.12
N LEU A 32 10.90 20.34 -8.88
CA LEU A 32 11.17 19.73 -7.57
C LEU A 32 12.62 19.24 -7.48
N VAL A 33 13.33 19.68 -6.44
CA VAL A 33 14.69 19.23 -6.10
C VAL A 33 14.61 18.27 -4.92
N TYR A 34 15.05 17.03 -5.13
CA TYR A 34 15.09 16.01 -4.09
C TYR A 34 16.44 16.01 -3.39
N LYS A 35 16.47 16.31 -2.08
CA LYS A 35 17.74 16.40 -1.32
C LYS A 35 18.53 15.09 -1.27
N VAL A 36 17.87 13.95 -1.43
CA VAL A 36 18.50 12.62 -1.33
C VAL A 36 19.27 12.27 -2.59
N THR A 37 18.72 12.57 -3.76
CA THR A 37 19.34 12.25 -5.06
C THR A 37 19.98 13.47 -5.72
N ASN A 38 19.66 14.66 -5.24
CA ASN A 38 19.94 15.96 -5.86
C ASN A 38 19.43 16.06 -7.31
N ASN A 39 18.44 15.24 -7.67
CA ASN A 39 17.80 15.28 -8.98
C ASN A 39 16.79 16.44 -9.02
N LEU A 40 16.81 17.14 -10.15
CA LEU A 40 15.79 18.10 -10.53
C LEU A 40 14.79 17.38 -11.44
N ASP A 41 13.59 17.13 -10.92
CA ASP A 41 12.50 16.63 -11.76
C ASP A 41 11.48 17.75 -11.97
N ARG A 42 11.23 18.06 -13.23
CA ARG A 42 10.09 18.87 -13.62
C ARG A 42 8.86 17.99 -13.66
N VAL A 43 7.85 18.36 -12.88
CA VAL A 43 6.60 17.62 -12.78
C VAL A 43 5.43 18.47 -13.25
N SER A 44 4.63 17.92 -14.16
CA SER A 44 3.35 18.47 -14.55
C SER A 44 2.24 17.91 -13.67
N LEU A 45 1.54 18.77 -12.95
CA LEU A 45 0.42 18.42 -12.08
C LEU A 45 -0.88 19.01 -12.65
N PRO A 46 -1.72 18.19 -13.30
CA PRO A 46 -2.99 18.66 -13.86
C PRO A 46 -3.92 19.19 -12.77
N TRP A 47 -4.64 20.29 -13.06
CA TRP A 47 -5.59 20.87 -12.10
C TRP A 47 -6.66 19.88 -11.65
N MET A 48 -7.17 19.10 -12.59
CA MET A 48 -8.18 18.07 -12.31
C MET A 48 -7.64 16.99 -11.38
N TRP A 49 -6.40 16.56 -11.56
CA TRP A 49 -5.76 15.58 -10.68
C TRP A 49 -5.59 16.14 -9.26
N LEU A 50 -5.10 17.38 -9.15
CA LEU A 50 -4.94 18.07 -7.87
C LEU A 50 -6.29 18.19 -7.14
N ARG A 51 -7.35 18.65 -7.82
CA ARG A 51 -8.67 18.80 -7.21
C ARG A 51 -9.25 17.46 -6.75
N ASP A 52 -9.12 16.42 -7.58
CA ASP A 52 -9.61 15.07 -7.29
C ASP A 52 -8.86 14.41 -6.12
N HIS A 53 -7.59 14.74 -5.93
CA HIS A 53 -6.75 14.17 -4.88
C HIS A 53 -6.61 15.07 -3.65
N CYS A 54 -7.42 16.13 -3.50
CA CYS A 54 -7.41 16.98 -2.32
C CYS A 54 -7.56 16.14 -1.05
N GLN A 55 -6.62 16.25 -0.09
CA GLN A 55 -6.57 15.40 1.12
C GLN A 55 -7.30 16.01 2.33
N CYS A 56 -8.15 17.02 2.14
CA CYS A 56 -8.87 17.66 3.24
C CYS A 56 -10.03 16.78 3.73
N SER A 57 -10.56 17.09 4.92
CA SER A 57 -11.66 16.34 5.55
C SER A 57 -13.01 16.44 4.81
N GLU A 58 -13.15 17.38 3.88
CA GLU A 58 -14.33 17.48 3.01
C GLU A 58 -14.23 16.57 1.77
N CYS A 59 -13.02 16.24 1.33
CA CYS A 59 -12.77 15.42 0.14
C CYS A 59 -12.40 13.97 0.47
N PHE A 60 -11.92 13.71 1.69
CA PHE A 60 -11.63 12.37 2.20
C PHE A 60 -12.24 12.13 3.56
N THR A 61 -12.87 10.97 3.72
CA THR A 61 -13.36 10.51 5.02
C THR A 61 -12.22 10.08 5.94
N SER A 62 -12.52 9.91 7.23
CA SER A 62 -11.58 9.32 8.19
C SER A 62 -11.15 7.89 7.86
N SER A 63 -11.88 7.17 7.00
CA SER A 63 -11.53 5.84 6.50
C SER A 63 -10.75 5.88 5.17
N ALA A 64 -10.23 7.05 4.79
CA ALA A 64 -9.48 7.30 3.56
C ALA A 64 -10.27 7.01 2.27
N GLN A 65 -11.61 7.08 2.32
CA GLN A 65 -12.45 7.04 1.13
C GLN A 65 -12.61 8.44 0.53
N ARG A 66 -12.50 8.54 -0.79
CA ARG A 66 -12.66 9.78 -1.55
C ARG A 66 -14.16 10.10 -1.70
N GLU A 67 -14.56 11.29 -1.29
CA GLU A 67 -15.96 11.80 -1.33
C GLU A 67 -16.19 12.83 -2.44
N PHE A 68 -15.16 13.08 -3.26
CA PHE A 68 -15.26 14.02 -4.37
C PHE A 68 -16.07 13.43 -5.54
N ASP A 69 -17.17 14.08 -5.91
CA ASP A 69 -17.96 13.70 -7.07
C ASP A 69 -17.29 14.21 -8.36
N VAL A 70 -16.85 13.27 -9.20
CA VAL A 70 -16.20 13.53 -10.50
C VAL A 70 -17.21 13.90 -11.61
N PHE A 71 -18.50 13.97 -11.31
CA PHE A 71 -19.51 14.38 -12.29
C PHE A 71 -19.97 15.82 -12.08
N ILE A 72 -19.47 16.52 -11.08
CA ILE A 72 -19.73 17.95 -10.94
C ILE A 72 -19.06 18.71 -12.08
N GLY A 73 -19.79 19.64 -12.69
CA GLY A 73 -19.37 20.37 -13.89
C GLY A 73 -17.95 20.94 -13.78
N TRP A 74 -17.06 20.43 -14.63
CA TRP A 74 -15.62 20.68 -14.55
C TRP A 74 -15.21 22.08 -15.01
N GLU A 75 -16.12 22.80 -15.67
CA GLU A 75 -15.97 24.23 -15.98
C GLU A 75 -15.79 25.14 -14.74
N ARG A 76 -15.92 24.59 -13.53
CA ARG A 76 -15.76 25.31 -12.25
C ARG A 76 -14.36 25.22 -11.64
N PHE A 77 -13.47 24.40 -12.19
CA PHE A 77 -12.14 24.19 -11.63
C PHE A 77 -11.09 25.05 -12.32
N SER A 78 -11.30 26.36 -12.32
CA SER A 78 -10.19 27.30 -12.44
C SER A 78 -9.61 27.55 -11.06
N TRP A 79 -8.29 27.78 -11.00
CA TRP A 79 -7.59 28.25 -9.82
C TRP A 79 -7.61 29.77 -9.84
N GLU A 80 -7.85 30.39 -8.69
CA GLU A 80 -7.75 31.85 -8.57
C GLU A 80 -6.31 32.23 -8.23
N ASP A 81 -5.75 31.55 -7.23
CA ASP A 81 -4.40 31.76 -6.76
C ASP A 81 -3.76 30.43 -6.41
N VAL A 82 -2.53 30.23 -6.90
CA VAL A 82 -1.69 29.13 -6.48
C VAL A 82 -0.58 29.71 -5.62
N LEU A 83 -0.59 29.32 -4.36
CA LEU A 83 0.43 29.72 -3.40
C LEU A 83 1.36 28.53 -3.21
N VAL A 84 2.52 28.62 -3.86
CA VAL A 84 3.64 27.76 -3.49
C VAL A 84 4.28 28.39 -2.28
N ASP A 85 3.90 27.84 -1.13
CA ASP A 85 4.52 28.22 0.12
C ASP A 85 5.83 27.44 0.26
N THR A 86 6.95 28.18 0.20
CA THR A 86 8.30 27.63 0.36
C THR A 86 8.69 27.45 1.82
N ASP A 87 7.98 28.09 2.74
CA ASP A 87 8.19 28.00 4.19
C ASP A 87 7.40 26.82 4.79
N THR A 88 6.25 26.48 4.20
CA THR A 88 5.55 25.23 4.48
C THR A 88 6.05 24.10 3.57
N ALA A 89 5.94 22.87 4.06
CA ALA A 89 6.43 21.70 3.35
C ALA A 89 5.54 21.25 2.18
N GLY A 90 4.80 22.15 1.50
CA GLY A 90 3.87 21.76 0.43
C GLY A 90 3.26 22.87 -0.44
N LEU A 91 2.46 22.43 -1.42
CA LEU A 91 1.69 23.25 -2.35
C LEU A 91 0.31 23.59 -1.76
N ILE A 92 -0.08 24.86 -1.81
CA ILE A 92 -1.41 25.35 -1.42
C ILE A 92 -2.14 25.89 -2.65
N ILE A 93 -3.36 25.43 -2.87
CA ILE A 93 -4.19 25.87 -4.01
C ILE A 93 -5.51 26.43 -3.48
N GLN A 94 -5.85 27.63 -3.93
CA GLN A 94 -7.15 28.25 -3.73
C GLN A 94 -7.99 28.09 -5.00
N TRP A 95 -9.13 27.43 -4.87
CA TRP A 95 -10.08 27.19 -5.95
C TRP A 95 -11.18 28.25 -5.98
N GLN A 96 -11.80 28.46 -7.15
CA GLN A 96 -12.90 29.41 -7.36
C GLN A 96 -14.15 29.14 -6.53
N ASP A 97 -14.37 27.90 -6.10
CA ASP A 97 -15.46 27.51 -5.20
C ASP A 97 -15.17 27.85 -3.72
N ASN A 98 -14.11 28.64 -3.46
CA ASN A 98 -13.52 28.91 -2.16
C ASN A 98 -12.90 27.69 -1.45
N HIS A 99 -12.82 26.53 -2.10
CA HIS A 99 -12.17 25.37 -1.53
C HIS A 99 -10.65 25.59 -1.46
N LYS A 100 -10.00 24.98 -0.46
CA LYS A 100 -8.56 25.06 -0.27
C LYS A 100 -7.96 23.66 -0.20
N SER A 101 -6.97 23.40 -1.04
CA SER A 101 -6.24 22.13 -1.04
C SER A 101 -4.80 22.33 -0.59
N TYR A 102 -4.27 21.36 0.16
CA TYR A 102 -2.87 21.32 0.57
C TYR A 102 -2.26 19.97 0.20
N PHE A 103 -1.09 20.02 -0.44
CA PHE A 103 -0.33 18.83 -0.82
C PHE A 103 1.10 18.96 -0.30
N SER A 104 1.47 18.17 0.72
CA SER A 104 2.87 18.12 1.15
C SER A 104 3.75 17.60 0.02
N TYR A 105 4.97 18.12 -0.13
CA TYR A 105 5.89 17.65 -1.16
C TYR A 105 6.27 16.17 -1.00
N ASP A 106 6.31 15.67 0.25
CA ASP A 106 6.53 14.24 0.52
C ASP A 106 5.37 13.36 0.01
N TRP A 107 4.13 13.87 0.05
CA TRP A 107 2.98 13.17 -0.52
C TRP A 107 2.99 13.24 -2.06
N LEU A 108 3.26 14.42 -2.63
CA LEU A 108 3.40 14.58 -4.09
C LEU A 108 4.48 13.64 -4.63
N TRP A 109 5.65 13.61 -3.99
CA TRP A 109 6.74 12.72 -4.38
C TRP A 109 6.31 11.25 -4.40
N ARG A 110 5.64 10.77 -3.35
CA ARG A 110 5.14 9.39 -3.28
C ARG A 110 4.16 9.07 -4.41
N MET A 111 3.25 9.99 -4.72
CA MET A 111 2.25 9.81 -5.78
C MET A 111 2.85 9.83 -7.18
N LEU A 112 3.93 10.59 -7.37
CA LEU A 112 4.61 10.68 -8.67
C LEU A 112 5.63 9.55 -8.88
N ASN A 113 6.13 8.96 -7.79
CA ASN A 113 7.11 7.89 -7.80
C ASN A 113 6.49 6.56 -7.35
N LEU A 114 5.22 6.32 -7.68
CA LEU A 114 4.50 5.11 -7.25
C LEU A 114 5.20 3.82 -7.70
N GLU A 115 5.89 3.83 -8.85
CA GLU A 115 6.74 2.74 -9.33
C GLU A 115 7.85 2.34 -8.35
N ASN A 116 8.31 3.27 -7.50
CA ASN A 116 9.30 3.02 -6.44
C ASN A 116 8.69 2.73 -5.06
N SER A 117 7.37 2.91 -4.90
CA SER A 117 6.73 2.93 -3.56
C SER A 117 6.08 1.61 -3.14
N VAL A 118 5.78 0.71 -4.09
CA VAL A 118 5.36 -0.67 -3.84
C VAL A 118 5.84 -1.53 -5.00
N ALA A 119 7.13 -1.52 -5.30
CA ALA A 119 7.70 -2.71 -5.92
C ALA A 119 7.45 -3.82 -4.90
N VAL A 120 6.48 -4.69 -5.18
CA VAL A 120 6.51 -6.06 -4.68
C VAL A 120 7.95 -6.49 -4.91
N ASP A 121 8.70 -6.66 -3.81
CA ASP A 121 10.13 -6.94 -3.83
C ASP A 121 10.48 -7.85 -5.00
N GLU A 122 11.63 -7.61 -5.64
CA GLU A 122 12.16 -8.48 -6.69
C GLU A 122 11.90 -9.95 -6.36
N ARG A 123 11.03 -10.59 -7.14
CA ARG A 123 10.67 -11.99 -6.91
C ARG A 123 11.93 -12.83 -6.99
N LYS A 124 12.19 -13.61 -5.95
CA LYS A 124 13.38 -14.45 -5.86
C LYS A 124 13.04 -15.84 -6.36
N TYR A 125 13.61 -16.20 -7.50
CA TYR A 125 13.53 -17.57 -8.01
C TYR A 125 14.36 -18.51 -7.14
N TRP A 126 13.87 -19.73 -6.97
CA TRP A 126 14.48 -20.74 -6.12
C TRP A 126 14.34 -22.13 -6.74
N SER A 127 15.17 -23.06 -6.30
CA SER A 127 15.10 -24.48 -6.68
C SER A 127 15.08 -25.41 -5.46
N ASN A 128 15.90 -25.14 -4.43
CA ASN A 128 16.04 -26.04 -3.28
C ASN A 128 15.96 -25.36 -1.91
N ASP A 129 16.38 -24.10 -1.79
CA ASP A 129 16.46 -23.39 -0.51
C ASP A 129 15.21 -22.57 -0.24
N LEU A 130 14.40 -23.03 0.72
CA LEU A 130 13.18 -22.34 1.15
C LEU A 130 13.40 -21.61 2.49
N PRO A 131 12.90 -20.37 2.63
CA PRO A 131 12.97 -19.66 3.90
C PRO A 131 12.17 -20.39 4.97
N SER A 132 12.59 -20.22 6.22
CA SER A 132 11.89 -20.80 7.37
C SER A 132 11.85 -19.86 8.55
N LEU A 133 10.75 -19.90 9.30
CA LEU A 133 10.52 -19.12 10.51
C LEU A 133 10.05 -20.03 11.64
N ASP A 134 10.32 -19.61 12.87
CA ASP A 134 9.78 -20.25 14.07
C ASP A 134 8.30 -19.87 14.27
N TYR A 135 7.46 -20.84 14.64
CA TYR A 135 6.03 -20.65 14.86
C TYR A 135 5.73 -19.59 15.91
N ARG A 136 6.46 -19.58 17.04
CA ARG A 136 6.24 -18.60 18.11
C ARG A 136 6.62 -17.21 17.67
N SER A 137 7.70 -17.06 16.90
CA SER A 137 8.07 -15.78 16.29
C SER A 137 6.92 -15.17 15.48
N VAL A 138 6.27 -15.97 14.62
CA VAL A 138 5.15 -15.52 13.77
C VAL A 138 3.90 -15.19 14.58
N ILE A 139 3.52 -16.07 15.52
CA ILE A 139 2.29 -15.92 16.29
C ILE A 139 2.40 -14.79 17.31
N ASP A 140 3.53 -14.69 18.01
CA ASP A 140 3.67 -13.85 19.19
C ASP A 140 4.21 -12.43 18.87
N THR A 141 4.67 -12.17 17.64
CA THR A 141 5.28 -10.87 17.28
C THR A 141 4.85 -10.34 15.90
N ASP A 142 4.79 -9.01 15.77
CA ASP A 142 4.53 -8.35 14.47
C ASP A 142 5.74 -8.40 13.53
N ILE A 143 6.95 -8.45 14.09
CA ILE A 143 8.18 -8.61 13.29
C ILE A 143 8.20 -9.98 12.62
N GLY A 144 7.85 -11.04 13.34
CA GLY A 144 7.76 -12.39 12.79
C GLY A 144 6.67 -12.53 11.72
N LEU A 145 5.48 -11.94 11.93
CA LEU A 145 4.45 -11.88 10.89
C LEU A 145 4.96 -11.11 9.66
N ARG A 146 5.60 -9.95 9.86
CA ARG A 146 6.16 -9.16 8.77
C ARG A 146 7.13 -9.99 7.92
N HIS A 147 8.07 -10.70 8.55
CA HIS A 147 9.00 -11.57 7.83
C HIS A 147 8.29 -12.70 7.08
N LEU A 148 7.21 -13.27 7.64
CA LEU A 148 6.42 -14.28 6.95
C LEU A 148 5.79 -13.70 5.68
N VAL A 149 5.12 -12.54 5.78
CA VAL A 149 4.51 -11.87 4.63
C VAL A 149 5.56 -11.51 3.58
N GLU A 150 6.71 -10.97 3.99
CA GLU A 150 7.82 -10.65 3.09
C GLU A 150 8.32 -11.90 2.33
N HIS A 151 8.49 -13.04 3.01
CA HIS A 151 8.85 -14.29 2.35
C HIS A 151 7.78 -14.79 1.38
N LEU A 152 6.49 -14.71 1.75
CA LEU A 152 5.39 -15.08 0.86
C LEU A 152 5.34 -14.18 -0.38
N THR A 153 5.55 -12.87 -0.24
CA THR A 153 5.53 -11.93 -1.37
C THR A 153 6.77 -12.03 -2.27
N GLN A 154 7.95 -12.32 -1.70
CA GLN A 154 9.22 -12.41 -2.43
C GLN A 154 9.46 -13.78 -3.07
N VAL A 155 9.20 -14.84 -2.33
CA VAL A 155 9.61 -16.22 -2.67
C VAL A 155 8.40 -17.09 -3.06
N GLY A 156 7.20 -16.71 -2.60
CA GLY A 156 5.95 -17.46 -2.82
C GLY A 156 5.72 -18.59 -1.81
N VAL A 157 6.67 -18.87 -0.91
CA VAL A 157 6.56 -19.95 0.07
C VAL A 157 7.48 -19.70 1.28
N CYS A 158 7.06 -20.15 2.46
CA CYS A 158 7.86 -20.14 3.68
C CYS A 158 7.49 -21.32 4.59
N LYS A 159 8.50 -21.97 5.19
CA LYS A 159 8.29 -23.05 6.16
C LYS A 159 8.12 -22.47 7.57
N VAL A 160 7.01 -22.74 8.25
CA VAL A 160 6.85 -22.39 9.67
C VAL A 160 7.11 -23.63 10.53
N ILE A 161 8.16 -23.57 11.34
CA ILE A 161 8.69 -24.70 12.10
C ILE A 161 8.31 -24.57 13.58
N GLY A 162 8.09 -25.68 14.27
CA GLY A 162 7.78 -25.70 15.71
C GLY A 162 6.28 -25.68 16.05
N ALA A 163 5.41 -25.68 15.04
CA ALA A 163 3.98 -25.90 15.21
C ALA A 163 3.67 -27.39 15.50
N LYS A 164 2.67 -27.67 16.33
CA LYS A 164 2.06 -28.98 16.51
C LYS A 164 1.21 -29.31 15.28
N ALA A 165 1.27 -30.58 14.87
CA ALA A 165 0.43 -31.13 13.81
C ALA A 165 -1.05 -31.20 14.26
N SER A 166 -1.75 -30.07 14.21
CA SER A 166 -3.15 -29.95 14.64
C SER A 166 -3.90 -28.91 13.81
N LYS A 167 -5.21 -29.12 13.62
CA LYS A 167 -6.08 -28.13 12.96
C LYS A 167 -6.10 -26.79 13.69
N ALA A 168 -5.97 -26.80 15.01
CA ALA A 168 -6.01 -25.59 15.83
C ALA A 168 -4.82 -24.66 15.56
N GLU A 169 -3.60 -25.21 15.50
CA GLU A 169 -2.40 -24.40 15.21
C GLU A 169 -2.34 -23.98 13.73
N ALA A 170 -2.83 -24.81 12.81
CA ALA A 170 -3.01 -24.41 11.41
C ALA A 170 -3.99 -23.21 11.31
N ALA A 171 -5.13 -23.29 11.99
CA ALA A 171 -6.11 -22.19 12.03
C ALA A 171 -5.48 -20.91 12.62
N GLN A 172 -4.75 -21.05 13.74
CA GLN A 172 -4.13 -19.91 14.41
C GLN A 172 -3.10 -19.22 13.51
N LEU A 173 -2.27 -19.99 12.79
CA LEU A 173 -1.31 -19.45 11.83
C LEU A 173 -2.01 -18.73 10.67
N MET A 174 -3.04 -19.34 10.09
CA MET A 174 -3.77 -18.72 8.98
C MET A 174 -4.47 -17.43 9.43
N HIS A 175 -5.14 -17.46 10.58
CA HIS A 175 -5.79 -16.29 11.18
C HIS A 175 -4.83 -15.17 11.57
N ARG A 176 -3.56 -15.50 11.85
CA ARG A 176 -2.51 -14.52 12.09
C ARG A 176 -2.19 -13.71 10.83
N ILE A 177 -2.33 -14.31 9.65
CA ILE A 177 -2.09 -13.68 8.35
C ILE A 177 -3.36 -12.98 7.84
N ALA A 178 -4.47 -13.72 7.73
CA ALA A 178 -5.73 -13.25 7.16
C ALA A 178 -6.91 -14.15 7.60
N TYR A 179 -8.10 -13.91 7.09
CA TYR A 179 -9.23 -14.82 7.29
C TYR A 179 -9.05 -16.11 6.45
N LEU A 180 -9.67 -17.21 6.89
CA LEU A 180 -9.73 -18.45 6.14
C LEU A 180 -10.81 -18.35 5.04
N ARG A 181 -10.45 -18.71 3.81
CA ARG A 181 -11.40 -18.82 2.70
C ARG A 181 -12.13 -20.15 2.78
N GLN A 182 -13.41 -20.12 3.12
CA GLN A 182 -14.24 -21.32 3.17
C GLN A 182 -14.37 -21.95 1.77
N SER A 183 -14.17 -23.26 1.69
CA SER A 183 -14.36 -24.06 0.47
C SER A 183 -15.42 -25.13 0.67
N SER A 184 -15.82 -25.82 -0.41
CA SER A 184 -16.69 -26.99 -0.33
C SER A 184 -16.06 -28.16 0.45
N LEU A 185 -14.74 -28.17 0.62
CA LEU A 185 -14.02 -29.14 1.44
C LEU A 185 -13.98 -28.75 2.93
N GLY A 186 -14.42 -27.53 3.26
CA GLY A 186 -14.34 -26.92 4.59
C GLY A 186 -13.22 -25.87 4.70
N ASP A 187 -13.06 -25.32 5.91
CA ASP A 187 -12.07 -24.27 6.19
C ASP A 187 -10.66 -24.85 6.38
N ILE A 188 -10.57 -26.01 7.05
CA ILE A 188 -9.32 -26.75 7.25
C ILE A 188 -9.57 -28.24 7.05
N VAL A 189 -8.95 -28.77 6.01
CA VAL A 189 -8.99 -30.19 5.65
C VAL A 189 -7.77 -30.89 6.24
N GLU A 190 -7.98 -32.03 6.88
CA GLU A 190 -6.89 -32.90 7.34
C GLU A 190 -6.65 -33.97 6.29
N ILE A 191 -5.48 -33.93 5.65
CA ILE A 191 -5.06 -34.92 4.67
C ILE A 191 -4.32 -36.03 5.41
N LYS A 192 -4.86 -37.24 5.36
CA LYS A 192 -4.23 -38.45 5.91
C LYS A 192 -3.74 -39.30 4.74
N PRO A 193 -2.49 -39.80 4.77
CA PRO A 193 -2.07 -40.80 3.80
C PRO A 193 -2.98 -42.03 3.92
N SER A 194 -3.60 -42.45 2.84
CA SER A 194 -4.36 -43.70 2.78
C SER A 194 -3.82 -44.50 1.61
N SER A 195 -3.59 -45.80 1.82
CA SER A 195 -2.94 -46.69 0.85
C SER A 195 -3.74 -46.97 -0.43
N ASN A 196 -4.72 -46.14 -0.76
CA ASN A 196 -5.67 -46.34 -1.86
C ASN A 196 -6.36 -45.04 -2.32
N SER A 197 -5.68 -43.89 -2.18
CA SER A 197 -6.22 -42.60 -2.60
C SER A 197 -5.36 -41.96 -3.68
N ASP A 198 -5.97 -41.16 -4.56
CA ASP A 198 -5.31 -40.30 -5.56
C ASP A 198 -4.25 -39.33 -4.97
N TYR A 199 -4.07 -39.34 -3.64
CA TYR A 199 -3.04 -38.63 -2.90
C TYR A 199 -1.68 -39.35 -2.83
N ASP A 200 -1.58 -40.61 -3.29
CA ASP A 200 -0.32 -41.38 -3.21
C ASP A 200 0.73 -40.94 -4.25
N GLU A 201 0.32 -40.34 -5.37
CA GLU A 201 1.23 -39.77 -6.38
C GLU A 201 0.67 -38.48 -6.99
N THR A 202 0.80 -37.37 -6.27
CA THR A 202 0.46 -36.06 -6.82
C THR A 202 1.63 -35.51 -7.65
N HIS A 203 1.43 -35.37 -8.97
CA HIS A 203 2.30 -34.53 -9.81
C HIS A 203 2.21 -33.06 -9.36
N LEU A 204 3.15 -32.22 -9.81
CA LEU A 204 3.08 -30.77 -9.58
C LEU A 204 1.76 -30.21 -10.12
N HIS A 205 0.96 -29.59 -9.25
CA HIS A 205 -0.36 -29.03 -9.58
C HIS A 205 -0.65 -27.79 -8.72
N THR A 206 -1.79 -27.14 -9.00
CA THR A 206 -2.35 -26.06 -8.18
C THR A 206 -3.74 -26.46 -7.71
N ASP A 207 -4.05 -26.16 -6.44
CA ASP A 207 -5.33 -26.52 -5.85
C ASP A 207 -6.45 -25.59 -6.31
N GLY A 208 -7.65 -26.17 -6.48
CA GLY A 208 -8.85 -25.38 -6.77
C GLY A 208 -8.88 -24.75 -8.16
N ALA A 209 -8.08 -25.23 -9.12
CA ALA A 209 -8.02 -24.71 -10.50
C ALA A 209 -9.35 -24.79 -11.29
N PHE A 210 -10.34 -25.54 -10.79
CA PHE A 210 -11.69 -25.58 -11.33
C PHE A 210 -12.56 -24.38 -10.89
N ASN A 211 -12.10 -23.56 -9.93
CA ASN A 211 -12.79 -22.35 -9.51
C ASN A 211 -12.41 -21.17 -10.41
N TYR A 212 -13.37 -20.27 -10.66
CA TYR A 212 -13.11 -19.01 -11.37
C TYR A 212 -12.10 -18.11 -10.64
N ASP A 213 -12.12 -18.19 -9.31
CA ASP A 213 -11.20 -17.50 -8.41
C ASP A 213 -10.58 -18.56 -7.48
N PRO A 214 -9.49 -19.23 -7.88
CA PRO A 214 -8.83 -20.23 -7.06
C PRO A 214 -8.23 -19.60 -5.79
N PRO A 215 -7.99 -20.39 -4.73
CA PRO A 215 -7.28 -19.90 -3.55
C PRO A 215 -5.91 -19.32 -3.94
N VAL A 216 -5.59 -18.14 -3.39
CA VAL A 216 -4.35 -17.39 -3.60
C VAL A 216 -3.49 -17.39 -2.35
#